data_AF-A0A554K054-F1
#
_entry.id   AF-A0A554K054-F1
#
_cell.length_a   1.000
_cell.length_b   1.000
_cell.length_c   1.000
_cell.angle_alpha   90.00
_cell.angle_beta   90.00
_cell.angle_gamma   90.00
#
_symmetry.space_group_name_H-M   'P 1'
#
loop_
_entity.id
_entity.type
_entity.pdbx_description
1 polymer ?
#
loop_
_entity_poly.entity_id
_entity_poly.type
_entity_poly.pdbx_seq_one_letter_code
_entity_poly.pdbx_strand_id
1 'polypeptide(L)'
;MLIGASLYRAEGYKNFNTARKNYPYIGFSNSDPQMLMLFMIFLKDVLMIEKEKMRLEIHIYPQQSLADACTYWRGITGIPEERIKAYVAVSPASRGKRPKNLLPHGTAYLRINSRQEFFKVRGLIDGIIKGIFV
;
A
#
# COMPACT_ATOMS: atom_id res chain seq x y z
N MET A 1 -2.33 -17.26 0.01
CA MET A 1 -2.36 -16.90 1.44
C MET A 1 -0.98 -16.48 1.97
N LEU A 2 0.04 -17.36 1.98
CA LEU A 2 1.36 -17.06 2.57
C LEU A 2 2.06 -15.84 1.96
N ILE A 3 2.06 -15.71 0.64
CA ILE A 3 2.75 -14.60 -0.05
C ILE A 3 2.22 -13.23 0.39
N GLY A 4 0.90 -13.03 0.36
CA GLY A 4 0.29 -11.75 0.78
C GLY A 4 0.49 -11.45 2.27
N ALA A 5 0.47 -12.49 3.12
CA ALA A 5 0.80 -12.37 4.54
C ALA A 5 2.26 -11.93 4.74
N SER A 6 3.20 -12.53 4.01
CA SER A 6 4.62 -12.18 4.03
C SER A 6 4.86 -10.76 3.51
N LEU A 7 4.22 -10.37 2.41
CA LEU A 7 4.28 -9.02 1.86
C LEU A 7 3.81 -7.98 2.88
N TYR A 8 2.65 -8.20 3.51
CA TYR A 8 2.16 -7.27 4.53
C TYR A 8 3.04 -7.23 5.77
N ARG A 9 3.63 -8.36 6.17
CA ARG A 9 4.57 -8.38 7.31
C ARG A 9 5.85 -7.59 7.02
N ALA A 10 6.34 -7.64 5.78
CA ALA A 10 7.53 -6.93 5.34
C ALA A 10 7.27 -5.43 5.10
N GLU A 11 6.34 -5.11 4.21
CA GLU A 11 6.09 -3.77 3.64
C GLU A 11 4.81 -3.08 4.16
N GLY A 12 3.97 -3.82 4.89
CA GLY A 12 2.70 -3.30 5.40
C GLY A 12 2.88 -2.29 6.53
N TYR A 13 1.88 -1.41 6.67
CA TYR A 13 1.87 -0.36 7.67
C TYR A 13 1.74 -0.93 9.09
N LYS A 14 2.75 -0.67 9.93
CA LYS A 14 2.95 -1.27 11.27
C LYS A 14 2.35 -0.41 12.39
N ASN A 15 1.11 0.06 12.23
CA ASN A 15 0.46 0.84 13.27
C ASN A 15 -0.22 -0.06 14.29
N PHE A 16 0.59 -0.60 15.20
CA PHE A 16 0.15 -1.48 16.29
C PHE A 16 -0.38 -0.71 17.50
N ASN A 17 -0.30 0.62 17.49
CA ASN A 17 -0.72 1.42 18.61
C ASN A 17 -2.25 1.59 18.59
N THR A 18 -2.91 1.13 19.65
CA THR A 18 -4.36 1.22 19.84
C THR A 18 -4.80 2.53 20.50
N ALA A 19 -3.86 3.44 20.81
CA ALA A 19 -4.18 4.76 21.31
C ALA A 19 -5.14 5.48 20.35
N ARG A 20 -6.21 6.10 20.89
CA ARG A 20 -7.30 6.74 20.12
C ARG A 20 -6.86 7.72 19.03
N LYS A 21 -5.64 8.28 19.12
CA LYS A 21 -5.06 9.19 18.11
C LYS A 21 -4.63 8.49 16.81
N ASN A 22 -4.42 7.16 16.82
CA ASN A 22 -3.92 6.38 15.68
C ASN A 22 -4.95 5.30 15.30
N TYR A 23 -5.88 5.63 14.41
CA TYR A 23 -6.84 4.64 13.93
C TYR A 23 -6.11 3.56 13.10
N PRO A 24 -6.29 2.26 13.39
CA PRO A 24 -5.64 1.19 12.63
C PRO A 24 -6.29 1.02 11.25
N TYR A 25 -5.47 0.84 10.23
CA TYR A 25 -5.89 0.66 8.85
C TYR A 25 -4.85 -0.17 8.11
N ILE A 26 -5.26 -0.83 7.01
CA ILE A 26 -4.34 -1.57 6.14
C ILE A 26 -3.66 -0.54 5.25
N GLY A 27 -2.34 -0.45 5.35
CA GLY A 27 -1.52 0.35 4.45
C GLY A 27 -0.46 -0.53 3.80
N PHE A 28 -0.22 -0.36 2.50
CA PHE A 28 0.83 -1.08 1.78
C PHE A 28 1.43 -0.15 0.73
N SER A 29 2.74 0.08 0.81
CA SER A 29 3.46 0.98 -0.10
C SER A 29 4.39 0.19 -1.00
N ASN A 30 4.34 0.38 -2.31
CA ASN A 30 5.35 -0.16 -3.19
C ASN A 30 5.49 0.64 -4.49
N SER A 31 6.69 0.65 -5.06
CA SER A 31 6.94 1.23 -6.39
C SER A 31 6.83 0.21 -7.51
N ASP A 32 6.95 -1.08 -7.20
CA ASP A 32 6.74 -2.17 -8.15
C ASP A 32 5.23 -2.43 -8.33
N PRO A 33 4.69 -2.27 -9.56
CA PRO A 33 3.27 -2.52 -9.82
C PRO A 33 2.85 -3.97 -9.58
N GLN A 34 3.73 -4.94 -9.82
CA GLN A 34 3.43 -6.36 -9.63
C GLN A 34 3.28 -6.69 -8.14
N MET A 35 4.13 -6.11 -7.29
CA MET A 35 4.03 -6.25 -5.84
C MET A 35 2.71 -5.67 -5.30
N LEU A 36 2.31 -4.50 -5.81
CA LEU A 36 1.03 -3.89 -5.46
C LEU A 36 -0.16 -4.75 -5.90
N MET A 37 -0.16 -5.23 -7.14
CA MET A 37 -1.22 -6.10 -7.67
C MET A 37 -1.32 -7.41 -6.90
N LEU A 38 -0.18 -8.04 -6.58
CA LEU A 38 -0.15 -9.28 -5.80
C LEU A 38 -0.77 -9.09 -4.41
N PHE A 39 -0.50 -7.94 -3.79
CA PHE A 39 -1.14 -7.58 -2.53
C PHE A 39 -2.64 -7.31 -2.70
N MET A 40 -3.08 -6.61 -3.76
CA MET A 40 -4.50 -6.40 -4.05
C MET A 40 -5.25 -7.72 -4.28
N ILE A 41 -4.65 -8.68 -4.99
CA ILE A 41 -5.19 -10.03 -5.19
C ILE A 41 -5.32 -10.74 -3.84
N PHE A 42 -4.33 -10.65 -2.96
CA PHE A 42 -4.44 -11.20 -1.60
C PHE A 42 -5.61 -10.59 -0.82
N LEU A 43 -5.78 -9.26 -0.86
CA LEU A 43 -6.89 -8.60 -0.19
C LEU A 43 -8.25 -9.05 -0.74
N LYS A 44 -8.36 -9.20 -2.06
CA LYS A 44 -9.58 -9.65 -2.72
C LYS A 44 -9.88 -11.12 -2.42
N ASP A 45 -8.95 -12.02 -2.71
CA ASP A 45 -9.23 -13.45 -2.75
C ASP A 45 -9.13 -14.14 -1.39
N VAL A 46 -8.37 -13.56 -0.44
CA VAL A 46 -8.21 -14.14 0.91
C VAL A 46 -9.05 -13.40 1.94
N LEU A 47 -9.16 -12.07 1.84
CA LEU A 47 -9.89 -11.26 2.81
C LEU A 47 -11.25 -10.78 2.31
N MET A 48 -11.61 -11.06 1.06
CA MET A 48 -12.87 -10.63 0.45
C MET A 48 -13.08 -9.12 0.53
N ILE A 49 -11.98 -8.36 0.37
CA ILE A 49 -12.01 -6.90 0.40
C ILE A 49 -12.25 -6.40 -1.03
N GLU A 50 -13.44 -5.85 -1.22
CA GLU A 50 -13.83 -5.22 -2.47
C GLU A 50 -12.96 -4.01 -2.82
N LYS A 51 -12.76 -3.79 -4.12
CA LYS A 51 -11.92 -2.71 -4.66
C LYS A 51 -12.43 -1.33 -4.24
N GLU A 52 -13.74 -1.17 -4.04
CA GLU A 52 -14.40 0.05 -3.59
C GLU A 52 -14.04 0.41 -2.13
N LYS A 53 -13.36 -0.45 -1.39
CA LYS A 53 -12.79 -0.11 -0.07
C LYS A 53 -11.36 0.41 -0.17
N MET A 54 -10.74 0.29 -1.34
CA MET A 54 -9.37 0.67 -1.59
C MET A 54 -9.27 2.15 -1.99
N ARG A 55 -8.20 2.79 -1.53
CA ARG A 55 -7.78 4.14 -1.88
C ARG A 55 -6.31 4.10 -2.24
N LEU A 56 -5.90 4.92 -3.19
CA LEU A 56 -4.51 5.00 -3.61
C LEU A 56 -3.97 6.40 -3.36
N GLU A 57 -2.82 6.47 -2.69
CA GLU A 57 -2.04 7.69 -2.53
C GLU A 57 -0.75 7.51 -3.32
N ILE A 58 -0.46 8.37 -4.28
CA ILE A 58 0.69 8.28 -5.16
C ILE A 58 1.70 9.35 -4.73
N HIS A 59 2.92 8.93 -4.45
CA HIS A 59 3.99 9.78 -3.99
C HIS A 59 5.00 9.92 -5.12
N ILE A 60 5.02 11.07 -5.79
CA ILE A 60 5.92 11.37 -6.91
C ILE A 60 7.06 12.29 -6.50
N TYR A 61 8.07 12.41 -7.36
CA TYR A 61 9.18 13.34 -7.16
C TYR A 61 8.93 14.68 -7.90
N PRO A 62 9.60 15.79 -7.51
CA PRO A 62 9.31 17.12 -8.04
C PRO A 62 9.39 17.30 -9.56
N GLN A 63 10.08 16.41 -10.28
CA GLN A 63 10.26 16.48 -11.74
C GLN A 63 9.25 15.62 -12.51
N GLN A 64 8.28 15.03 -11.83
CA GLN A 64 7.31 14.10 -12.41
C GLN A 64 5.93 14.74 -12.54
N SER A 65 5.16 14.27 -13.51
CA SER A 65 3.77 14.66 -13.71
C SER A 65 2.85 13.89 -12.76
N LEU A 66 2.04 14.61 -11.98
CA LEU A 66 0.99 14.02 -11.15
C LEU A 66 -0.04 13.29 -12.02
N ALA A 67 -0.42 13.89 -13.15
CA ALA A 67 -1.40 13.32 -14.06
C ALA A 67 -0.92 12.00 -14.69
N ASP A 68 0.36 11.94 -15.07
CA ASP A 68 0.94 10.74 -15.68
C ASP A 68 1.01 9.61 -14.66
N ALA A 69 1.41 9.93 -13.41
CA ALA A 69 1.45 8.95 -12.34
C ALA A 69 0.05 8.44 -11.97
N CYS A 70 -0.94 9.32 -11.87
CA CYS A 70 -2.34 8.94 -11.68
C CYS A 70 -2.83 8.02 -12.80
N THR A 71 -2.57 8.36 -14.06
CA THR A 71 -2.98 7.58 -15.24
C THR A 71 -2.35 6.20 -15.23
N TYR A 72 -1.04 6.13 -14.95
CA TYR A 72 -0.29 4.88 -14.85
C TYR A 72 -0.87 3.97 -13.76
N TRP A 73 -0.97 4.47 -12.52
CA TRP A 73 -1.42 3.66 -11.40
C TRP A 73 -2.91 3.32 -11.48
N ARG A 74 -3.74 4.17 -12.10
CA ARG A 74 -5.13 3.85 -12.44
C ARG A 74 -5.19 2.69 -13.41
N GLY A 75 -4.35 2.68 -14.45
CA GLY A 75 -4.27 1.58 -15.42
C GLY A 75 -3.88 0.25 -14.78
N ILE A 76 -2.93 0.26 -13.85
CA ILE A 76 -2.46 -0.94 -13.13
C ILE A 76 -3.50 -1.45 -12.12
N THR A 77 -4.03 -0.57 -11.28
CA THR A 77 -4.88 -0.96 -10.14
C THR A 77 -6.36 -1.07 -10.52
N GLY A 78 -6.79 -0.33 -11.54
CA GLY A 78 -8.19 -0.09 -11.88
C GLY A 78 -8.98 0.57 -10.75
N ILE A 79 -8.33 1.26 -9.81
CA ILE A 79 -9.01 2.06 -8.77
C ILE A 79 -9.59 3.32 -9.44
N PRO A 80 -10.85 3.69 -9.17
CA PRO A 80 -11.46 4.90 -9.72
C PRO A 80 -10.69 6.18 -9.34
N GLU A 81 -10.66 7.15 -10.24
CA GLU A 81 -9.86 8.38 -10.10
C GLU A 81 -10.23 9.19 -8.85
N GLU A 82 -11.49 9.21 -8.46
CA GLU A 82 -11.99 9.88 -7.26
C GLU A 82 -11.45 9.29 -5.95
N ARG A 83 -10.81 8.12 -6.01
CA ARG A 83 -10.14 7.41 -4.90
C ARG A 83 -8.63 7.43 -4.99
N ILE A 84 -8.09 8.11 -6.00
CA ILE A 84 -6.66 8.31 -6.20
C ILE A 84 -6.32 9.74 -5.78
N LYS A 85 -5.27 9.89 -4.98
CA LYS A 85 -4.65 11.19 -4.67
C LYS A 85 -3.18 11.11 -5.00
N ALA A 86 -2.62 12.14 -5.59
CA ALA A 86 -1.19 12.21 -5.86
C ALA A 86 -0.55 13.42 -5.18
N TYR A 87 0.66 13.24 -4.68
CA TYR A 87 1.40 14.21 -3.90
C TYR A 87 2.86 14.24 -4.33
N VAL A 88 3.46 15.43 -4.31
CA VAL A 88 4.90 15.57 -4.46
C VAL A 88 5.56 15.25 -3.12
N ALA A 89 6.30 14.15 -3.07
CA ALA A 89 7.06 13.71 -1.92
C ALA A 89 8.49 14.27 -2.00
N VAL A 90 8.73 15.38 -1.31
CA VAL A 90 10.08 15.91 -1.12
C VAL A 90 10.71 15.18 0.06
N SER A 91 11.80 14.47 -0.17
CA SER A 91 12.58 13.83 0.89
C SER A 91 13.74 14.74 1.31
N PRO A 92 13.74 15.32 2.52
CA PRO A 92 14.88 16.09 3.02
C PRO A 92 16.14 15.23 3.12
N ALA A 93 15.98 13.96 3.53
CA ALA A 93 17.06 12.99 3.67
C ALA A 93 17.79 12.69 2.34
N SER A 94 17.09 12.80 1.20
CA SER A 94 17.67 12.64 -0.13
C SER A 94 18.71 13.72 -0.44
N ARG A 95 18.58 14.93 0.14
CA ARG A 95 19.40 16.11 -0.19
C ARG A 95 19.52 16.36 -1.70
N GLY A 96 18.47 16.03 -2.46
CA GLY A 96 18.46 16.15 -3.92
C GLY A 96 19.39 15.17 -4.68
N LYS A 97 20.01 14.19 -3.99
CA LYS A 97 20.97 13.26 -4.60
C LYS A 97 20.33 12.05 -5.27
N ARG A 98 19.04 11.78 -5.04
CA ARG A 98 18.34 10.67 -5.68
C ARG A 98 18.29 10.85 -7.21
N PRO A 99 18.51 9.79 -7.99
CA PRO A 99 18.38 9.86 -9.44
C PRO A 99 16.98 10.33 -9.83
N LYS A 100 16.92 11.28 -10.74
CA LYS A 100 15.67 11.96 -11.12
C LYS A 100 14.63 11.02 -11.77
N ASN A 101 15.12 9.94 -12.40
CA ASN A 101 14.30 8.99 -13.16
C ASN A 101 14.19 7.61 -12.48
N LEU A 102 14.59 7.46 -11.21
CA LEU A 102 14.63 6.14 -10.56
C LEU A 102 13.24 5.48 -10.50
N LEU A 103 12.21 6.26 -10.20
CA LEU A 103 10.83 5.79 -10.06
C LEU A 103 9.91 6.66 -10.91
N PRO A 104 9.82 6.46 -12.23
CA PRO A 104 9.17 7.40 -13.16
C PRO A 104 7.70 7.70 -12.83
N HIS A 105 7.00 6.78 -12.16
CA HIS A 105 5.62 6.93 -11.72
C HIS A 105 5.49 7.03 -10.18
N GLY A 106 6.59 7.29 -9.48
CA GLY A 106 6.62 7.38 -8.02
C GLY A 106 6.36 6.04 -7.31
N THR A 107 5.80 6.14 -6.11
CA THR A 107 5.42 5.01 -5.27
C THR A 107 3.92 5.07 -5.01
N ALA A 108 3.24 3.92 -5.07
CA ALA A 108 1.84 3.82 -4.74
C ALA A 108 1.65 3.32 -3.32
N TYR A 109 0.78 3.98 -2.58
CA TYR A 109 0.37 3.64 -1.24
C TYR A 109 -1.10 3.27 -1.22
N LEU A 110 -1.37 1.97 -1.12
CA LEU A 110 -2.71 1.41 -0.98
C LEU A 110 -3.18 1.55 0.46
N ARG A 111 -4.37 2.11 0.66
CA ARG A 111 -4.99 2.30 1.98
C ARG A 111 -6.40 1.74 2.01
N ILE A 112 -6.70 0.97 3.05
CA ILE A 112 -8.05 0.49 3.39
C ILE A 112 -8.37 0.89 4.83
N ASN A 113 -9.30 1.82 4.97
CA ASN A 113 -9.74 2.35 6.27
C ASN A 113 -10.80 1.44 6.90
N SER A 114 -10.37 0.27 7.36
CA SER A 114 -11.22 -0.62 8.15
C SER A 114 -10.42 -1.25 9.27
N ARG A 115 -10.81 -0.94 10.51
CA ARG A 115 -10.23 -1.55 11.70
C ARG A 115 -10.42 -3.07 11.71
N GLN A 116 -11.59 -3.54 11.30
CA GLN A 116 -11.90 -4.97 11.27
C GLN A 116 -11.00 -5.71 10.28
N GLU A 117 -10.84 -5.19 9.07
CA GLU A 117 -9.97 -5.80 8.05
C GLU A 117 -8.50 -5.78 8.48
N PHE A 118 -8.04 -4.69 9.10
CA PHE A 118 -6.68 -4.62 9.66
C PHE A 118 -6.41 -5.74 10.68
N PHE A 119 -7.33 -5.98 11.61
CA PHE A 119 -7.15 -7.03 12.61
C PHE A 119 -7.31 -8.45 12.03
N LYS A 120 -8.09 -8.64 10.95
CA LYS A 120 -8.11 -9.91 10.21
C LYS A 120 -6.76 -10.23 9.59
N VAL A 121 -6.13 -9.27 8.89
CA VAL A 121 -4.77 -9.44 8.33
C VAL A 121 -3.78 -9.83 9.43
N ARG A 122 -3.85 -9.14 10.58
CA ARG A 122 -3.01 -9.42 11.75
C ARG A 122 -3.22 -10.83 12.29
N GLY A 123 -4.47 -11.22 12.55
CA GLY A 123 -4.80 -12.55 13.05
C GLY A 123 -4.34 -13.66 12.11
N LEU A 124 -4.50 -13.45 10.80
CA LEU A 124 -4.03 -14.40 9.78
C LEU A 124 -2.50 -14.57 9.84
N ILE A 125 -1.74 -13.48 9.90
CA ILE A 125 -0.27 -13.53 10.01
C ILE A 125 0.16 -14.18 11.33
N ASP A 126 -0.46 -13.80 12.44
CA ASP A 126 -0.13 -14.34 13.76
C ASP A 126 -0.45 -15.85 13.83
N GLY A 127 -1.54 -16.29 13.19
CA GLY A 127 -1.90 -17.70 13.06
C GLY A 127 -0.89 -18.50 12.23
N ILE A 128 -0.43 -17.96 11.09
CA ILE A 128 0.62 -18.58 10.27
C ILE A 128 1.92 -18.75 11.06
N ILE A 129 2.35 -17.70 11.78
CA ILE A 129 3.59 -17.74 12.56
C ILE A 129 3.49 -18.79 13.67
N LYS A 130 2.39 -18.80 14.41
CA LYS A 130 2.17 -19.81 15.46
C LYS A 130 2.18 -21.22 14.88
N GLY A 131 1.49 -21.47 13.77
CA GLY A 131 1.46 -22.81 13.17
C GLY A 131 2.78 -23.32 12.57
N ILE A 132 3.80 -22.46 12.42
CA ILE A 132 5.14 -22.84 11.91
C ILE A 132 6.15 -22.98 13.05
N PHE A 133 6.10 -22.08 14.04
CA PHE A 133 7.14 -21.95 15.07
C PHE A 133 6.71 -22.37 16.47
N VAL A 134 5.44 -22.76 16.66
CA VAL A 134 4.88 -23.28 17.93
C VAL A 134 4.31 -24.66 17.68
#